data_AF-A0AAE0XMB5-F1
#
_entry.id   AF-A0AAE0XMB5-F1
#
_cell.length_a   1.000
_cell.length_b   1.000
_cell.length_c   1.000
_cell.angle_alpha   90.00
_cell.angle_beta   90.00
_cell.angle_gamma   90.00
#
_symmetry.space_group_name_H-M   'P 1'
#
loop_
_entity.id
_entity.type
_entity.pdbx_description
1 polymer ?
#
loop_
_entity_poly.entity_id
_entity_poly.type
_entity_poly.pdbx_seq_one_letter_code
_entity_poly.pdbx_strand_id
1 'polypeptide(L)'
;MKDKASEFLSQIRHDQQFFLYIGFHDPHRCGSTNPEYGQFCEKFGNGEPGMGIIPDWKPVHYSPEEIVVPYHVQDTPKARSDIAAQYTTIGRMDQGVKLMLQLLEKHGHLDDTLVIFTSDNGIPFPSGRTNLYSAGMSEPFLLSSPMGKSKWGQRSKELVSLVDIVPTVLDWYGLEYPDYELQGHKVQLTGQTLLPLAHDDYSVESSSSQASLFYKSIIINLTAQPDYPISQKVQRVLGGPPKMLPIGSHRHCSLMDDTAEVSKFGYETVLMRNALSDQFLSITKFNSASGQKNYTLITMMTMGSSPL
;
A
#
# COMPACT_ATOMS: atom_id res chain seq x y z
N MET A 1 14.53 -9.95 -7.81
CA MET A 1 13.12 -9.67 -8.20
C MET A 1 13.03 -9.03 -9.58
N LYS A 2 13.65 -7.86 -9.82
CA LYS A 2 13.75 -7.19 -11.13
C LYS A 2 14.05 -8.13 -12.29
N ASP A 3 15.11 -8.93 -12.18
CA ASP A 3 15.53 -9.78 -13.30
C ASP A 3 14.51 -10.87 -13.64
N LYS A 4 13.85 -11.44 -12.62
CA LYS A 4 12.77 -12.43 -12.77
C LYS A 4 11.52 -11.82 -13.41
N ALA A 5 11.15 -10.60 -13.01
CA ALA A 5 10.05 -9.87 -13.64
C ALA A 5 10.38 -9.50 -15.10
N SER A 6 11.62 -9.09 -15.37
CA SER A 6 12.08 -8.81 -16.74
C SER A 6 12.09 -10.07 -17.60
N GLU A 7 12.53 -11.20 -17.06
CA GLU A 7 12.52 -12.50 -17.72
C GLU A 7 11.07 -12.90 -18.07
N PHE A 8 10.14 -12.79 -17.12
CA PHE A 8 8.72 -13.04 -17.35
C PHE A 8 8.16 -12.17 -18.49
N LEU A 9 8.33 -10.85 -18.42
CA LEU A 9 7.80 -9.92 -19.41
C LEU A 9 8.40 -10.16 -20.81
N SER A 10 9.67 -10.60 -20.89
CA SER A 10 10.31 -10.92 -22.17
C SER A 10 9.74 -12.16 -22.87
N GLN A 11 9.05 -13.02 -22.12
CA GLN A 11 8.45 -14.26 -22.64
C GLN A 11 6.98 -14.08 -23.04
N ILE A 12 6.35 -12.95 -22.67
CA ILE A 12 4.95 -12.68 -23.00
C ILE A 12 4.83 -12.38 -24.50
N ARG A 13 3.98 -13.15 -25.18
CA ARG A 13 3.65 -12.87 -26.58
C ARG A 13 2.77 -11.63 -26.67
N HIS A 14 2.85 -10.90 -27.78
CA HIS A 14 2.05 -9.69 -27.96
C HIS A 14 0.55 -9.92 -27.75
N ASP A 15 -0.02 -11.07 -28.13
CA ASP A 15 -1.45 -11.40 -28.02
C ASP A 15 -1.90 -11.89 -26.64
N GLN A 16 -0.95 -12.20 -25.74
CA GLN A 16 -1.23 -12.86 -24.48
C GLN A 16 -1.45 -11.84 -23.35
N GLN A 17 -2.56 -11.97 -22.63
CA GLN A 17 -2.81 -11.27 -21.36
C GLN A 17 -1.99 -11.88 -20.22
N PHE A 18 -1.68 -11.10 -19.18
CA PHE A 18 -0.95 -11.59 -18.01
C PHE A 18 -1.45 -10.98 -16.71
N PHE A 19 -1.42 -11.82 -15.67
CA PHE A 19 -1.51 -11.44 -14.27
C PHE A 19 -0.14 -11.66 -13.63
N LEU A 20 0.45 -10.59 -13.08
CA LEU A 20 1.74 -10.64 -12.40
C LEU A 20 1.56 -10.24 -10.93
N TYR A 21 1.89 -11.16 -10.02
CA TYR A 21 1.89 -10.91 -8.58
C TYR A 21 3.32 -10.79 -8.06
N ILE A 22 3.63 -9.63 -7.46
CA ILE A 22 4.92 -9.32 -6.85
C ILE A 22 4.72 -9.16 -5.34
N GLY A 23 5.01 -10.23 -4.60
CA GLY A 23 5.06 -10.21 -3.14
C GLY A 23 6.43 -9.73 -2.65
N PHE A 24 6.53 -8.47 -2.20
CA PHE A 24 7.73 -7.96 -1.54
C PHE A 24 7.81 -8.52 -0.12
N HIS A 25 8.97 -9.07 0.25
CA HIS A 25 9.21 -9.44 1.64
C HIS A 25 9.44 -8.20 2.53
N ASP A 26 10.03 -7.15 1.98
CA ASP A 26 10.13 -5.86 2.67
C ASP A 26 8.72 -5.28 2.92
N PRO A 27 8.47 -4.61 4.07
CA PRO A 27 9.40 -4.28 5.14
C PRO A 27 9.20 -5.17 6.40
N HIS A 28 9.19 -6.47 6.21
CA HIS A 28 9.07 -7.43 7.29
C HIS A 28 10.27 -7.43 8.25
N ARG A 29 10.06 -7.77 9.52
CA ARG A 29 11.14 -7.90 10.52
C ARG A 29 12.11 -9.03 10.19
N CYS A 30 13.37 -8.81 10.49
CA CYS A 30 14.47 -9.71 10.15
C CYS A 30 15.25 -10.18 11.39
N GLY A 31 15.06 -9.50 12.52
CA GLY A 31 15.89 -9.70 13.72
C GLY A 31 15.89 -11.10 14.34
N SER A 32 14.87 -11.93 14.08
CA SER A 32 14.82 -13.31 14.57
C SER A 32 15.42 -14.33 13.59
N THR A 33 15.42 -14.03 12.29
CA THR A 33 15.82 -14.97 11.23
C THR A 33 17.21 -14.66 10.68
N ASN A 34 17.52 -13.39 10.44
CA ASN A 34 18.81 -12.94 9.91
C ASN A 34 19.26 -11.67 10.68
N PRO A 35 19.59 -11.79 11.97
CA PRO A 35 19.91 -10.65 12.83
C PRO A 35 21.09 -9.79 12.34
N GLU A 36 22.01 -10.37 11.56
CA GLU A 36 23.15 -9.68 10.96
C GLU A 36 22.73 -8.53 10.03
N TYR A 37 21.55 -8.62 9.41
CA TYR A 37 21.03 -7.60 8.50
C TYR A 37 20.22 -6.51 9.20
N GLY A 38 20.12 -6.56 10.53
CA GLY A 38 19.38 -5.59 11.33
C GLY A 38 17.93 -5.99 11.62
N GLN A 39 17.18 -5.11 12.27
CA GLN A 39 15.84 -5.45 12.76
C GLN A 39 14.82 -5.63 11.63
N PHE A 40 15.04 -4.99 10.49
CA PHE A 40 14.18 -4.99 9.32
C PHE A 40 14.96 -5.35 8.04
N CYS A 41 16.07 -6.09 8.16
CA CYS A 41 17.00 -6.39 7.07
C CYS A 41 17.50 -5.11 6.37
N GLU A 42 17.52 -3.97 7.08
CA GLU A 42 17.85 -2.66 6.54
C GLU A 42 19.32 -2.52 6.12
N LYS A 43 20.16 -3.47 6.50
CA LYS A 43 21.57 -3.54 6.08
C LYS A 43 21.78 -4.46 4.89
N PHE A 44 20.89 -5.40 4.64
CA PHE A 44 21.06 -6.37 3.56
C PHE A 44 21.21 -5.69 2.19
N GLY A 45 22.35 -5.90 1.53
CA GLY A 45 22.63 -5.31 0.22
C GLY A 45 23.05 -3.85 0.23
N ASN A 46 23.36 -3.25 1.40
CA ASN A 46 23.70 -1.82 1.51
C ASN A 46 25.14 -1.49 1.05
N GLY A 47 25.95 -2.50 0.76
CA GLY A 47 27.35 -2.36 0.35
C GLY A 47 28.38 -2.31 1.48
N GLU A 48 27.96 -2.38 2.74
CA GLU A 48 28.89 -2.55 3.87
C GLU A 48 29.54 -3.94 3.85
N PRO A 49 30.75 -4.10 4.43
CA PRO A 49 31.43 -5.39 4.51
C PRO A 49 30.53 -6.48 5.12
N GLY A 50 30.37 -7.59 4.39
CA GLY A 50 29.55 -8.73 4.82
C GLY A 50 28.05 -8.61 4.51
N MET A 51 27.57 -7.49 3.98
CA MET A 51 26.14 -7.28 3.69
C MET A 51 25.74 -7.55 2.23
N GLY A 52 26.72 -7.67 1.34
CA GLY A 52 26.47 -7.74 -0.11
C GLY A 52 26.02 -6.40 -0.70
N ILE A 53 25.73 -6.39 -2.00
CA ILE A 53 25.30 -5.19 -2.74
C ILE A 53 24.05 -5.54 -3.56
N ILE A 54 23.00 -4.73 -3.43
CA ILE A 54 21.88 -4.70 -4.38
C ILE A 54 22.14 -3.53 -5.34
N PRO A 55 22.55 -3.75 -6.60
CA PRO A 55 23.01 -2.67 -7.48
C PRO A 55 21.97 -1.60 -7.78
N ASP A 56 20.69 -1.97 -7.80
CA ASP A 56 19.58 -1.05 -8.11
C ASP A 56 19.00 -0.35 -6.86
N TRP A 57 19.51 -0.67 -5.66
CA TRP A 57 19.05 -0.06 -4.42
C TRP A 57 20.04 1.02 -3.97
N LYS A 58 19.50 2.21 -3.68
CA LYS A 58 20.21 3.31 -3.04
C LYS A 58 19.70 3.43 -1.60
N PRO A 59 20.46 2.97 -0.59
CA PRO A 59 20.03 3.03 0.81
C PRO A 59 19.77 4.47 1.25
N VAL A 60 18.64 4.68 1.94
CA VAL A 60 18.30 5.95 2.61
C VAL A 60 18.13 5.63 4.08
N HIS A 61 19.03 6.17 4.90
CA HIS A 61 18.98 5.97 6.34
C HIS A 61 18.25 7.11 7.02
N TYR A 62 17.42 6.76 8.01
CA TYR A 62 16.63 7.71 8.77
C TYR A 62 17.19 7.84 10.19
N SER A 63 17.24 9.06 10.71
CA SER A 63 17.64 9.32 12.09
C SER A 63 16.46 8.99 13.04
N PRO A 64 16.69 8.27 14.16
CA PRO A 64 15.65 8.01 15.17
C PRO A 64 15.00 9.27 15.75
N GLU A 65 15.73 10.38 15.75
CA GLU A 65 15.28 11.69 16.23
C GLU A 65 14.24 12.32 15.29
N GLU A 66 14.26 11.97 14.00
CA GLU A 66 13.35 12.47 12.97
C GLU A 66 12.08 11.61 12.82
N ILE A 67 12.00 10.50 13.56
CA ILE A 67 10.88 9.57 13.47
C ILE A 67 9.62 10.13 14.13
N VAL A 68 8.53 10.08 13.38
CA VAL A 68 7.17 10.23 13.91
C VAL A 68 6.74 8.87 14.43
N VAL A 69 6.66 8.74 15.76
CA VAL A 69 6.25 7.50 16.42
C VAL A 69 4.72 7.33 16.27
N PRO A 70 4.22 6.21 15.73
CA PRO A 70 2.78 5.97 15.65
C PRO A 70 2.14 5.96 17.04
N TYR A 71 0.91 6.48 17.15
CA TYR A 71 0.25 6.68 18.45
C TYR A 71 0.09 5.41 19.31
N HIS A 72 0.10 4.24 18.67
CA HIS A 72 -0.04 2.93 19.31
C HIS A 72 1.31 2.30 19.71
N VAL A 73 2.43 2.95 19.40
CA VAL A 73 3.78 2.52 19.74
C VAL A 73 4.33 3.38 20.87
N GLN A 74 4.97 2.74 21.86
CA GLN A 74 5.61 3.46 22.96
C GLN A 74 6.78 4.30 22.46
N ASP A 75 6.75 5.61 22.73
CA ASP A 75 7.82 6.52 22.35
C ASP A 75 9.06 6.31 23.25
N THR A 76 9.94 5.43 22.78
CA THR A 76 11.20 5.06 23.44
C THR A 76 12.34 5.11 22.42
N PRO A 77 13.60 5.30 22.86
CA PRO A 77 14.75 5.27 21.95
C PRO A 77 14.82 3.99 21.12
N LYS A 78 14.46 2.85 21.72
CA LYS A 78 14.45 1.56 21.02
C LYS A 78 13.36 1.49 19.94
N ALA A 79 12.14 1.93 20.24
CA ALA A 79 11.07 1.96 19.25
C ALA A 79 11.39 2.90 18.08
N ARG A 80 11.97 4.08 18.37
CA ARG A 80 12.42 5.02 17.33
C ARG A 80 13.48 4.42 16.42
N SER A 81 14.47 3.73 16.99
CA SER A 81 15.50 3.02 16.21
C SER A 81 14.91 1.91 15.34
N ASP A 82 13.94 1.15 15.87
CA ASP A 82 13.26 0.10 15.10
C ASP A 82 12.45 0.69 13.93
N ILE A 83 11.73 1.80 14.14
CA ILE A 83 10.97 2.47 13.08
C ILE A 83 11.91 3.10 12.04
N ALA A 84 13.06 3.66 12.45
CA ALA A 84 14.06 4.18 11.51
C ALA A 84 14.64 3.08 10.60
N ALA A 85 14.90 1.89 11.15
CA ALA A 85 15.27 0.72 10.38
C ALA A 85 14.14 0.31 9.42
N GLN A 86 12.89 0.27 9.90
CA GLN A 86 11.73 -0.02 9.06
C GLN A 86 11.61 0.95 7.88
N TYR A 87 11.81 2.26 8.09
CA TYR A 87 11.73 3.28 7.05
C TYR A 87 12.79 3.08 5.97
N THR A 88 14.02 2.73 6.37
CA THR A 88 15.10 2.39 5.43
C THR A 88 14.68 1.23 4.52
N THR A 89 14.06 0.20 5.09
CA THR A 89 13.58 -0.97 4.35
C THR A 89 12.36 -0.66 3.49
N ILE A 90 11.42 0.18 3.96
CA ILE A 90 10.31 0.69 3.13
C ILE A 90 10.86 1.44 1.91
N GLY A 91 11.92 2.24 2.07
CA GLY A 91 12.60 2.91 0.96
C GLY A 91 13.22 1.96 -0.07
N ARG A 92 13.66 0.76 0.36
CA ARG A 92 14.09 -0.31 -0.56
C ARG A 92 12.91 -0.88 -1.34
N MET A 93 11.80 -1.17 -0.67
CA MET A 93 10.56 -1.63 -1.31
C MET A 93 10.02 -0.61 -2.32
N ASP A 94 9.98 0.68 -1.97
CA ASP A 94 9.57 1.79 -2.85
C ASP A 94 10.37 1.79 -4.17
N GLN A 95 11.70 1.70 -4.06
CA GLN A 95 12.59 1.58 -5.24
C GLN A 95 12.30 0.30 -6.02
N GLY A 96 12.00 -0.81 -5.34
CA GLY A 96 11.59 -2.07 -5.96
C GLY A 96 10.30 -1.94 -6.77
N VAL A 97 9.27 -1.27 -6.24
CA VAL A 97 8.01 -1.00 -6.95
C VAL A 97 8.26 -0.13 -8.18
N LYS A 98 9.07 0.93 -8.03
CA LYS A 98 9.49 1.77 -9.16
C LYS A 98 10.13 0.94 -10.29
N LEU A 99 11.02 -0.01 -9.96
CA LEU A 99 11.63 -0.89 -10.96
C LEU A 99 10.58 -1.75 -11.68
N MET A 100 9.54 -2.24 -10.99
CA MET A 100 8.46 -3.01 -11.64
C MET A 100 7.69 -2.16 -12.64
N LEU A 101 7.35 -0.92 -12.28
CA LEU A 101 6.64 0.02 -13.16
C LEU A 101 7.50 0.38 -14.39
N GLN A 102 8.80 0.63 -14.19
CA GLN A 102 9.74 0.87 -15.29
C GLN A 102 9.88 -0.33 -16.23
N LEU A 103 9.80 -1.56 -15.70
CA LEU A 103 9.81 -2.76 -16.53
C LEU A 103 8.54 -2.88 -17.39
N LEU A 104 7.37 -2.58 -16.83
CA LEU A 104 6.12 -2.53 -17.60
C LEU A 104 6.18 -1.47 -18.70
N GLU A 105 6.69 -0.27 -18.39
CA GLU A 105 6.88 0.81 -19.36
C GLU A 105 7.84 0.40 -20.48
N LYS A 106 9.00 -0.17 -20.12
CA LYS A 106 10.02 -0.64 -21.08
C LYS A 106 9.47 -1.68 -22.06
N HIS A 107 8.56 -2.54 -21.62
CA HIS A 107 7.94 -3.55 -22.47
C HIS A 107 6.64 -3.06 -23.14
N GLY A 108 6.26 -1.78 -22.94
CA GLY A 108 5.07 -1.19 -23.57
C GLY A 108 3.74 -1.69 -23.02
N HIS A 109 3.71 -2.22 -21.79
CA HIS A 109 2.51 -2.78 -21.17
C HIS A 109 1.85 -1.86 -20.14
N LEU A 110 2.53 -0.79 -19.69
CA LEU A 110 2.05 0.04 -18.58
C LEU A 110 0.68 0.71 -18.86
N ASP A 111 0.46 1.22 -20.07
CA ASP A 111 -0.81 1.89 -20.45
C ASP A 111 -2.02 0.94 -20.57
N ASP A 112 -1.78 -0.36 -20.50
CA ASP A 112 -2.78 -1.44 -20.61
C ASP A 112 -2.89 -2.24 -19.29
N THR A 113 -2.20 -1.80 -18.22
CA THR A 113 -2.09 -2.55 -16.95
C THR A 113 -2.90 -1.91 -15.84
N LEU A 114 -3.81 -2.69 -15.22
CA LEU A 114 -4.35 -2.38 -13.90
C LEU A 114 -3.28 -2.63 -12.83
N VAL A 115 -2.90 -1.59 -12.09
CA VAL A 115 -1.91 -1.69 -11.02
C VAL A 115 -2.58 -1.60 -9.66
N ILE A 116 -2.36 -2.60 -8.81
CA ILE A 116 -2.80 -2.62 -7.42
C ILE A 116 -1.56 -2.63 -6.51
N PHE A 117 -1.50 -1.72 -5.55
CA PHE A 117 -0.50 -1.75 -4.47
C PHE A 117 -1.21 -1.84 -3.12
N THR A 118 -0.82 -2.80 -2.30
CA THR A 118 -1.39 -3.00 -0.96
C THR A 118 -0.41 -3.71 -0.02
N SER A 119 -0.87 -4.00 1.19
CA SER A 119 -0.21 -4.79 2.22
C SER A 119 -1.10 -5.95 2.66
N ASP A 120 -0.49 -6.95 3.32
CA ASP A 120 -1.18 -8.12 3.86
C ASP A 120 -1.82 -7.85 5.23
N ASN A 121 -1.14 -7.09 6.10
CA ASN A 121 -1.60 -6.68 7.42
C ASN A 121 -0.84 -5.47 7.96
N GLY A 122 -1.29 -4.94 9.09
CA GLY A 122 -0.66 -3.80 9.76
C GLY A 122 0.76 -4.06 10.27
N ILE A 123 1.43 -2.99 10.71
CA ILE A 123 2.86 -3.00 11.05
C ILE A 123 3.20 -3.91 12.25
N PRO A 124 4.43 -4.46 12.35
CA PRO A 124 4.82 -5.40 13.40
C PRO A 124 5.24 -4.68 14.70
N PHE A 125 4.29 -3.92 15.26
CA PHE A 125 4.41 -3.18 16.52
C PHE A 125 3.18 -3.44 17.41
N PRO A 126 3.21 -3.07 18.71
CA PRO A 126 2.08 -3.27 19.62
C PRO A 126 0.76 -2.72 19.06
N SER A 127 -0.34 -3.45 19.28
CA SER A 127 -1.67 -3.16 18.72
C SER A 127 -1.78 -3.14 17.18
N GLY A 128 -0.68 -3.35 16.47
CA GLY A 128 -0.62 -3.51 15.02
C GLY A 128 -0.95 -4.94 14.60
N ARG A 129 -0.06 -5.55 13.83
CA ARG A 129 -0.16 -6.96 13.38
C ARG A 129 -0.71 -7.89 14.47
N THR A 130 -1.51 -8.86 14.06
CA THR A 130 -2.27 -9.82 14.90
C THR A 130 -3.43 -9.23 15.68
N ASN A 131 -3.78 -7.95 15.48
CA ASN A 131 -4.92 -7.32 16.15
C ASN A 131 -5.96 -6.87 15.13
N LEU A 132 -7.24 -6.87 15.55
CA LEU A 132 -8.35 -6.30 14.77
C LEU A 132 -8.60 -4.82 15.11
N TYR A 133 -7.53 -4.10 15.46
CA TYR A 133 -7.57 -2.64 15.61
C TYR A 133 -7.15 -1.97 14.31
N SER A 134 -7.37 -0.66 14.20
CA SER A 134 -6.98 0.12 13.00
C SER A 134 -5.54 -0.18 12.60
N ALA A 135 -4.60 -0.15 13.54
CA ALA A 135 -3.18 -0.39 13.27
C ALA A 135 -2.82 -1.80 12.79
N GLY A 136 -3.72 -2.78 12.95
CA GLY A 136 -3.53 -4.15 12.51
C GLY A 136 -4.24 -4.51 11.20
N MET A 137 -5.22 -3.71 10.78
CA MET A 137 -6.08 -3.99 9.61
C MET A 137 -6.12 -2.86 8.56
N SER A 138 -5.62 -1.68 8.88
CA SER A 138 -5.66 -0.52 7.96
C SER A 138 -4.47 -0.60 7.03
N GLU A 139 -4.74 -1.03 5.79
CA GLU A 139 -3.69 -1.19 4.79
C GLU A 139 -3.64 0.03 3.85
N PRO A 140 -2.45 0.40 3.33
CA PRO A 140 -2.40 1.23 2.13
C PRO A 140 -3.11 0.49 1.00
N PHE A 141 -3.89 1.19 0.20
CA PHE A 141 -4.50 0.61 -0.99
C PHE A 141 -4.44 1.61 -2.12
N LEU A 142 -3.75 1.26 -3.20
CA LEU A 142 -3.66 2.06 -4.41
C LEU A 142 -4.20 1.22 -5.56
N LEU A 143 -5.11 1.80 -6.34
CA LEU A 143 -5.72 1.17 -7.50
C LEU A 143 -5.58 2.13 -8.66
N SER A 144 -4.72 1.81 -9.63
CA SER A 144 -4.46 2.65 -10.80
C SER A 144 -4.94 1.91 -12.04
N SER A 145 -6.05 2.37 -12.60
CA SER A 145 -6.56 1.89 -13.90
C SER A 145 -6.19 2.86 -15.03
N PRO A 146 -5.74 2.37 -16.19
CA PRO A 146 -5.53 3.21 -17.36
C PRO A 146 -6.84 3.77 -17.94
N MET A 147 -8.01 3.20 -17.57
CA MET A 147 -9.35 3.63 -18.00
C MET A 147 -9.99 4.71 -17.11
N GLY A 148 -9.32 5.15 -16.04
CA GLY A 148 -9.79 6.24 -15.20
C GLY A 148 -8.72 7.25 -14.86
N LYS A 149 -8.02 7.72 -15.90
CA LYS A 149 -6.98 8.74 -15.77
C LYS A 149 -7.52 10.02 -15.12
N SER A 150 -8.82 10.33 -15.21
CA SER A 150 -9.41 11.48 -14.50
C SER A 150 -9.47 11.28 -12.97
N LYS A 151 -9.52 10.03 -12.50
CA LYS A 151 -9.53 9.67 -11.08
C LYS A 151 -8.14 9.64 -10.45
N TRP A 152 -7.08 9.67 -11.25
CA TRP A 152 -5.69 9.67 -10.76
C TRP A 152 -5.43 10.84 -9.80
N GLY A 153 -4.70 10.59 -8.71
CA GLY A 153 -4.42 11.57 -7.66
C GLY A 153 -5.52 11.75 -6.61
N GLN A 154 -6.70 11.21 -6.85
CA GLN A 154 -7.83 11.40 -5.94
C GLN A 154 -7.75 10.47 -4.73
N ARG A 155 -8.46 10.86 -3.67
CA ARG A 155 -8.65 10.05 -2.46
C ARG A 155 -10.09 9.59 -2.35
N SER A 156 -10.29 8.29 -2.18
CA SER A 156 -11.61 7.76 -1.82
C SER A 156 -11.82 7.76 -0.30
N LYS A 157 -13.08 7.94 0.11
CA LYS A 157 -13.54 7.72 1.49
C LYS A 157 -14.29 6.41 1.64
N GLU A 158 -14.53 5.69 0.54
CA GLU A 158 -15.19 4.40 0.56
C GLU A 158 -14.36 3.41 1.36
N LEU A 159 -15.06 2.54 2.08
CA LEU A 159 -14.43 1.46 2.82
C LEU A 159 -14.32 0.25 1.90
N VAL A 160 -13.11 -0.28 1.78
CA VAL A 160 -12.79 -1.41 0.89
C VAL A 160 -11.92 -2.42 1.63
N SER A 161 -11.98 -3.67 1.20
CA SER A 161 -11.31 -4.80 1.82
C SER A 161 -10.41 -5.52 0.82
N LEU A 162 -9.38 -6.22 1.29
CA LEU A 162 -8.53 -7.05 0.43
C LEU A 162 -9.32 -8.15 -0.29
N VAL A 163 -10.49 -8.55 0.24
CA VAL A 163 -11.38 -9.52 -0.42
C VAL A 163 -12.02 -8.97 -1.71
N ASP A 164 -11.98 -7.65 -1.91
CA ASP A 164 -12.47 -6.98 -3.13
C ASP A 164 -11.49 -7.13 -4.30
N ILE A 165 -10.23 -7.56 -4.06
CA ILE A 165 -9.22 -7.72 -5.11
C ILE A 165 -9.63 -8.78 -6.13
N VAL A 166 -10.09 -9.95 -5.69
CA VAL A 166 -10.49 -11.05 -6.59
C VAL A 166 -11.63 -10.64 -7.53
N PRO A 167 -12.78 -10.13 -7.05
CA PRO A 167 -13.85 -9.69 -7.95
C PRO A 167 -13.42 -8.52 -8.84
N THR A 168 -12.57 -7.60 -8.37
CA THR A 168 -12.02 -6.52 -9.20
C THR A 168 -11.17 -7.03 -10.36
N VAL A 169 -10.30 -8.02 -10.11
CA VAL A 169 -9.44 -8.60 -11.14
C VAL A 169 -10.28 -9.41 -12.14
N LEU A 170 -11.25 -10.20 -11.68
CA LEU A 170 -12.14 -10.95 -12.56
C LEU A 170 -12.92 -10.01 -13.50
N ASP A 171 -13.49 -8.93 -12.94
CA ASP A 171 -14.19 -7.90 -13.70
C ASP A 171 -13.27 -7.22 -14.74
N TRP A 172 -12.03 -6.91 -14.35
CA TRP A 172 -11.02 -6.35 -15.27
C TRP A 172 -10.72 -7.25 -16.48
N TYR A 173 -10.75 -8.57 -16.30
CA TYR A 173 -10.58 -9.52 -17.40
C TYR A 173 -11.89 -9.92 -18.09
N GLY A 174 -13.04 -9.46 -17.62
CA GLY A 174 -14.35 -9.92 -18.11
C GLY A 174 -14.59 -11.41 -17.83
N LEU A 175 -14.05 -11.94 -16.73
CA LEU A 175 -14.18 -13.34 -16.33
C LEU A 175 -15.31 -13.52 -15.31
N GLU A 176 -16.08 -14.59 -15.46
CA GLU A 176 -17.08 -14.99 -14.48
C GLU A 176 -16.46 -15.79 -13.33
N TYR A 177 -16.99 -15.62 -12.11
CA TYR A 177 -16.62 -16.47 -10.99
C TYR A 177 -17.24 -17.87 -11.18
N PRO A 178 -16.47 -18.96 -11.07
CA PRO A 178 -16.98 -20.30 -11.34
C PRO A 178 -18.06 -20.72 -10.34
N ASP A 179 -19.04 -21.50 -10.80
CA ASP A 179 -20.04 -22.11 -9.93
C ASP A 179 -19.50 -23.43 -9.37
N TYR A 180 -19.22 -23.46 -8.07
CA TYR A 180 -18.73 -24.66 -7.38
C TYR A 180 -19.11 -24.67 -5.90
N GLU A 181 -18.98 -25.84 -5.27
CA GLU A 181 -19.27 -26.05 -3.86
C GLU A 181 -18.03 -26.53 -3.10
N LEU A 182 -17.90 -26.10 -1.85
CA LEU A 182 -16.99 -26.68 -0.87
C LEU A 182 -17.82 -27.27 0.26
N GLN A 183 -17.63 -28.57 0.52
CA GLN A 183 -18.38 -29.30 1.55
C GLN A 183 -19.91 -29.18 1.40
N GLY A 184 -20.42 -29.18 0.17
CA GLY A 184 -21.86 -29.06 -0.12
C GLY A 184 -22.43 -27.64 0.01
N HIS A 185 -21.57 -26.63 0.17
CA HIS A 185 -21.97 -25.23 0.22
C HIS A 185 -21.45 -24.48 -1.00
N LYS A 186 -22.37 -23.84 -1.74
CA LYS A 186 -22.03 -22.96 -2.86
C LYS A 186 -21.10 -21.85 -2.38
N VAL A 187 -19.95 -21.71 -3.06
CA VAL A 187 -19.00 -20.64 -2.76
C VAL A 187 -19.42 -19.37 -3.50
N GLN A 188 -19.48 -18.26 -2.78
CA GLN A 188 -19.76 -16.94 -3.35
C GLN A 188 -18.73 -15.94 -2.84
N LEU A 189 -18.31 -15.02 -3.71
CA LEU A 189 -17.48 -13.89 -3.31
C LEU A 189 -18.32 -12.92 -2.48
N THR A 190 -17.78 -12.47 -1.35
CA THR A 190 -18.39 -11.42 -0.52
C THR A 190 -17.88 -10.02 -0.85
N GLY A 191 -16.71 -9.94 -1.50
CA GLY A 191 -16.15 -8.69 -2.01
C GLY A 191 -16.87 -8.20 -3.26
N GLN A 192 -16.62 -6.94 -3.61
CA GLN A 192 -17.18 -6.28 -4.78
C GLN A 192 -16.06 -5.71 -5.67
N THR A 193 -16.36 -5.53 -6.96
CA THR A 193 -15.40 -4.88 -7.87
C THR A 193 -15.17 -3.42 -7.48
N LEU A 194 -13.91 -3.00 -7.47
CA LEU A 194 -13.48 -1.63 -7.19
C LEU A 194 -13.31 -0.79 -8.47
N LEU A 195 -13.50 -1.37 -9.66
CA LEU A 195 -13.43 -0.64 -10.93
C LEU A 195 -14.35 0.59 -10.97
N PRO A 196 -15.57 0.59 -10.38
CA PRO A 196 -16.40 1.79 -10.31
C PRO A 196 -15.75 2.99 -9.60
N LEU A 197 -14.79 2.75 -8.70
CA LEU A 197 -14.06 3.79 -7.99
C LEU A 197 -12.86 4.31 -8.79
N ALA A 198 -12.42 3.57 -9.82
CA ALA A 198 -11.19 3.80 -10.55
C ALA A 198 -11.36 4.05 -12.05
N HIS A 199 -12.56 3.91 -12.62
CA HIS A 199 -12.86 4.14 -14.04
C HIS A 199 -13.65 5.44 -14.25
N ASP A 200 -13.47 6.06 -15.41
CA ASP A 200 -14.19 7.30 -15.75
C ASP A 200 -15.65 7.04 -16.16
N ASP A 201 -15.91 5.90 -16.82
CA ASP A 201 -17.22 5.55 -17.38
C ASP A 201 -18.22 4.96 -16.35
N TYR A 202 -17.81 4.81 -15.09
CA TYR A 202 -18.69 4.35 -14.02
C TYR A 202 -19.30 5.56 -13.27
N SER A 203 -20.59 5.77 -13.47
CA SER A 203 -21.38 6.61 -12.57
C SER A 203 -21.67 5.84 -11.29
N VAL A 204 -21.16 6.33 -10.15
CA VAL A 204 -21.50 5.77 -8.83
C VAL A 204 -22.97 6.09 -8.55
N GLU A 205 -23.87 5.13 -8.78
CA GLU A 205 -25.18 5.15 -8.13
C GLU A 205 -24.97 4.71 -6.68
N SER A 206 -25.21 5.62 -5.74
CA SER A 206 -25.12 5.30 -4.31
C SER A 206 -26.25 4.35 -3.90
N SER A 207 -26.05 3.05 -4.00
CA SER A 207 -26.97 2.08 -3.40
C SER A 207 -26.52 1.79 -1.95
N SER A 208 -27.19 2.43 -1.01
CA SER A 208 -27.12 2.10 0.41
C SER A 208 -27.78 0.73 0.65
N SER A 209 -27.02 -0.33 0.86
CA SER A 209 -27.32 -1.42 1.81
C SER A 209 -26.49 -2.67 1.52
N GLN A 210 -25.59 -3.03 2.45
CA GLN A 210 -25.63 -4.29 3.21
C GLN A 210 -24.39 -4.34 4.13
N ALA A 211 -24.62 -4.65 5.41
CA ALA A 211 -23.57 -4.71 6.42
C ALA A 211 -22.60 -5.87 6.12
N SER A 212 -21.43 -5.52 5.61
CA SER A 212 -20.24 -6.36 5.56
C SER A 212 -19.16 -5.65 6.38
N LEU A 213 -18.20 -6.38 6.96
CA LEU A 213 -17.11 -5.75 7.71
C LEU A 213 -16.25 -4.90 6.76
N PHE A 214 -16.55 -3.62 6.74
CA PHE A 214 -15.90 -2.62 5.92
C PHE A 214 -14.75 -2.00 6.72
N TYR A 215 -13.52 -2.12 6.22
CA TYR A 215 -12.34 -1.50 6.82
C TYR A 215 -11.84 -0.34 5.96
N LYS A 216 -11.27 0.65 6.64
CA LYS A 216 -10.92 1.94 6.02
C LYS A 216 -9.58 1.83 5.30
N SER A 217 -9.64 1.57 3.99
CA SER A 217 -8.49 1.71 3.12
C SER A 217 -8.62 3.01 2.33
N ILE A 218 -7.67 3.93 2.47
CA ILE A 218 -7.67 5.15 1.64
C ILE A 218 -7.15 4.76 0.27
N ILE A 219 -8.04 4.73 -0.74
CA ILE A 219 -7.62 4.65 -2.14
C ILE A 219 -6.86 5.94 -2.45
N ILE A 220 -5.54 5.89 -2.58
CA ILE A 220 -4.79 6.97 -3.22
C ILE A 220 -4.56 6.53 -4.65
N ASN A 221 -5.29 7.16 -5.56
CA ASN A 221 -5.04 7.03 -6.97
C ASN A 221 -3.71 7.72 -7.26
N LEU A 222 -2.75 7.05 -7.91
CA LEU A 222 -1.41 7.61 -8.10
C LEU A 222 -1.48 8.80 -9.07
N THR A 223 -1.00 9.98 -8.63
CA THR A 223 -0.62 11.05 -9.56
C THR A 223 0.86 11.28 -9.47
N ALA A 224 1.43 11.55 -10.64
CA ALA A 224 2.62 12.35 -10.71
C ALA A 224 2.28 13.84 -10.56
N GLN A 225 2.84 14.50 -9.55
CA GLN A 225 2.91 15.97 -9.51
C GLN A 225 4.39 16.34 -9.56
N PRO A 226 4.84 17.06 -10.61
CA PRO A 226 6.17 17.62 -10.61
C PRO A 226 6.19 18.80 -9.64
N ASP A 227 7.28 18.90 -8.88
CA ASP A 227 7.67 20.02 -8.01
C ASP A 227 7.00 20.05 -6.62
N TYR A 228 7.72 19.62 -5.57
CA TYR A 228 7.97 20.36 -4.31
C TYR A 228 8.70 19.48 -3.27
N PRO A 229 9.94 19.80 -2.84
CA PRO A 229 10.66 19.00 -1.85
C PRO A 229 10.05 19.08 -0.44
N ILE A 230 10.00 17.93 0.24
CA ILE A 230 9.35 17.66 1.54
C ILE A 230 10.00 18.41 2.74
N SER A 231 11.17 19.02 2.59
CA SER A 231 11.92 19.62 3.70
C SER A 231 11.34 20.90 4.31
N GLN A 232 10.22 21.46 3.81
CA GLN A 232 9.67 22.74 4.30
C GLN A 232 8.22 22.75 4.82
N LYS A 233 7.53 21.60 4.99
CA LYS A 233 6.11 21.62 5.44
C LYS A 233 5.79 21.02 6.81
N VAL A 234 6.77 20.64 7.62
CA VAL A 234 6.51 20.03 8.93
C VAL A 234 5.97 21.02 9.98
N GLN A 235 6.06 22.35 9.78
CA GLN A 235 5.60 23.33 10.79
C GLN A 235 4.32 24.12 10.47
N ARG A 236 3.72 24.01 9.27
CA ARG A 236 2.57 24.88 8.88
C ARG A 236 1.22 24.19 8.71
N VAL A 237 1.15 22.86 8.71
CA VAL A 237 -0.13 22.12 8.56
C VAL A 237 -0.61 21.50 9.89
N LEU A 238 0.30 21.34 10.86
CA LEU A 238 -0.05 20.94 12.22
C LEU A 238 -0.28 22.22 13.02
N GLY A 239 -1.52 22.72 13.07
CA GLY A 239 -1.92 23.67 14.10
C GLY A 239 -1.38 23.19 15.45
N GLY A 240 -0.76 24.10 16.22
CA GLY A 240 0.16 23.82 17.31
C GLY A 240 -0.26 22.75 18.34
N PRO A 241 0.64 22.38 19.26
CA PRO A 241 0.49 21.19 20.09
C PRO A 241 -0.88 21.14 20.79
N PRO A 242 -1.62 20.01 20.73
CA PRO A 242 -2.93 19.90 21.37
C PRO A 242 -2.78 20.07 22.89
N LYS A 243 -3.60 20.97 23.48
CA LYS A 243 -3.72 21.08 24.93
C LYS A 243 -4.32 19.79 25.49
N MET A 244 -3.63 19.14 26.41
CA MET A 244 -4.20 18.04 27.20
C MET A 244 -5.36 18.59 28.05
N LEU A 245 -6.52 17.94 27.98
CA LEU A 245 -7.59 18.11 28.97
C LEU A 245 -7.35 17.16 30.15
N PRO A 246 -7.69 17.56 31.39
CA PRO A 246 -7.39 16.76 32.58
C PRO A 246 -8.31 15.54 32.67
N ILE A 247 -7.73 14.43 33.14
CA ILE A 247 -8.41 13.15 33.37
C ILE A 247 -9.35 13.31 34.59
N GLY A 248 -10.65 13.11 34.39
CA GLY A 248 -11.65 13.21 35.44
C GLY A 248 -12.90 12.36 35.20
N SER A 249 -12.99 11.29 36.00
CA SER A 249 -14.17 10.53 36.45
C SER A 249 -15.15 9.92 35.43
N HIS A 250 -15.35 8.60 35.58
CA HIS A 250 -16.39 7.75 35.01
C HIS A 250 -17.70 8.46 34.63
N ARG A 251 -18.14 8.28 33.38
CA ARG A 251 -19.55 8.10 33.04
C ARG A 251 -19.71 7.37 31.69
N HIS A 252 -20.71 6.50 31.68
CA HIS A 252 -21.29 5.64 30.66
C HIS A 252 -20.84 5.78 29.18
N CYS A 253 -20.57 4.61 28.59
CA CYS A 253 -20.48 4.40 27.15
C CYS A 253 -21.86 4.57 26.51
N SER A 254 -22.05 5.65 25.76
CA SER A 254 -23.13 5.80 24.79
C SER A 254 -22.49 6.09 23.44
N LEU A 255 -22.78 5.25 22.45
CA LEU A 255 -22.47 5.47 21.05
C LEU A 255 -23.07 6.82 20.63
N MET A 256 -22.22 7.80 20.36
CA MET A 256 -22.61 9.04 19.72
C MET A 256 -21.94 9.14 18.36
N ASP A 257 -22.80 9.22 17.35
CA ASP A 257 -22.52 9.71 16.01
C ASP A 257 -21.92 11.11 16.09
N ASP A 258 -20.62 11.25 15.83
CA ASP A 258 -20.03 12.55 15.50
C ASP A 258 -18.97 12.39 14.41
N THR A 259 -19.40 12.68 13.18
CA THR A 259 -18.62 12.61 11.93
C THR A 259 -17.58 13.74 11.79
N ALA A 260 -17.41 14.58 12.81
CA ALA A 260 -16.57 15.78 12.75
C ALA A 260 -15.14 15.61 13.30
N GLU A 261 -14.84 14.60 14.13
CA GLU A 261 -13.49 14.41 14.73
C GLU A 261 -12.57 13.44 13.97
N VAL A 262 -13.08 12.77 12.93
CA VAL A 262 -12.40 11.69 12.20
C VAL A 262 -11.22 12.18 11.32
N SER A 263 -11.03 13.50 11.18
CA SER A 263 -9.91 14.11 10.44
C SER A 263 -8.55 13.98 11.13
N LYS A 264 -8.51 13.58 12.41
CA LYS A 264 -7.26 13.44 13.19
C LYS A 264 -6.62 12.06 13.12
N PHE A 265 -7.22 11.06 12.48
CA PHE A 265 -6.75 9.67 12.50
C PHE A 265 -5.89 9.24 11.30
N GLY A 266 -5.46 10.18 10.44
CA GLY A 266 -4.73 9.90 9.19
C GLY A 266 -3.23 9.60 9.32
N TYR A 267 -2.73 9.18 10.49
CA TYR A 267 -1.29 9.07 10.75
C TYR A 267 -0.60 7.95 9.96
N GLU A 268 -1.27 6.83 9.64
CA GLU A 268 -0.63 5.70 8.95
C GLU A 268 -0.34 6.01 7.47
N THR A 269 -1.19 6.82 6.84
CA THR A 269 -0.93 7.39 5.51
C THR A 269 0.25 8.38 5.52
N VAL A 270 0.55 8.99 6.67
CA VAL A 270 1.69 9.91 6.83
C VAL A 270 3.01 9.13 6.95
N LEU A 271 3.03 7.98 7.62
CA LEU A 271 4.23 7.12 7.72
C LEU A 271 4.67 6.64 6.33
N MET A 272 3.70 6.15 5.53
CA MET A 272 3.90 5.79 4.12
C MET A 272 4.35 6.98 3.28
N ARG A 273 3.68 8.14 3.40
CA ARG A 273 4.02 9.32 2.60
C ARG A 273 5.39 9.92 2.92
N ASN A 274 5.89 9.74 4.14
CA ASN A 274 7.24 10.18 4.52
C ASN A 274 8.35 9.20 4.07
N ALA A 275 7.99 7.93 3.81
CA ALA A 275 8.94 6.89 3.41
C ALA A 275 8.92 6.61 1.89
N LEU A 276 7.81 6.87 1.19
CA LEU A 276 7.72 6.81 -0.26
C LEU A 276 8.41 8.04 -0.85
N SER A 277 9.35 7.82 -1.76
CA SER A 277 10.11 8.92 -2.37
C SER A 277 9.23 9.74 -3.33
N ASP A 278 9.57 11.02 -3.54
CA ASP A 278 8.96 11.87 -4.58
C ASP A 278 9.02 11.23 -5.99
N GLN A 279 9.84 10.19 -6.18
CA GLN A 279 9.97 9.45 -7.45
C GLN A 279 8.82 8.47 -7.72
N PHE A 280 8.14 7.96 -6.69
CA PHE A 280 6.92 7.15 -6.85
C PHE A 280 5.77 8.01 -7.40
N LEU A 281 5.81 9.32 -7.11
CA LEU A 281 4.89 10.36 -7.55
C LEU A 281 5.42 11.11 -8.79
N SER A 282 6.23 10.51 -9.66
CA SER A 282 6.78 11.21 -10.85
C SER A 282 6.58 10.49 -12.19
N ILE A 283 5.67 9.51 -12.29
CA ILE A 283 5.41 8.78 -13.54
C ILE A 283 4.44 9.55 -14.45
N THR A 284 4.98 10.05 -15.57
CA THR A 284 4.40 11.05 -16.49
C THR A 284 3.36 10.50 -17.49
N LYS A 285 2.49 11.42 -17.95
CA LYS A 285 1.38 11.31 -18.93
C LYS A 285 1.70 10.59 -20.26
N PHE A 286 0.86 9.65 -20.73
CA PHE A 286 0.81 9.23 -22.13
C PHE A 286 -0.60 8.78 -22.63
N ASN A 287 -0.78 8.83 -23.96
CA ASN A 287 -2.03 8.69 -24.73
C ASN A 287 -2.40 7.21 -24.98
N SER A 288 -3.69 6.85 -24.88
CA SER A 288 -4.18 5.52 -25.30
C SER A 288 -4.51 5.48 -26.80
N ALA A 289 -4.20 4.35 -27.44
CA ALA A 289 -4.67 4.00 -28.78
C ALA A 289 -5.48 2.69 -28.68
N SER A 290 -6.61 2.64 -29.40
CA SER A 290 -7.64 1.60 -29.34
C SER A 290 -7.19 0.23 -29.88
N GLY A 291 -7.28 -0.79 -29.02
CA GLY A 291 -6.98 -2.22 -29.31
C GLY A 291 -6.75 -3.04 -28.03
N GLN A 292 -7.48 -2.68 -26.96
CA GLN A 292 -7.04 -2.75 -25.57
C GLN A 292 -6.81 -4.18 -25.06
N LYS A 293 -5.61 -4.43 -24.55
CA LYS A 293 -5.29 -5.65 -23.80
C LYS A 293 -5.40 -5.32 -22.32
N ASN A 294 -5.88 -6.27 -21.54
CA ASN A 294 -6.03 -6.09 -20.11
C ASN A 294 -4.87 -6.85 -19.45
N TYR A 295 -4.00 -6.13 -18.76
CA TYR A 295 -2.93 -6.70 -17.95
C TYR A 295 -3.16 -6.35 -16.47
N THR A 296 -2.55 -7.10 -15.55
CA THR A 296 -2.61 -6.77 -14.12
C THR A 296 -1.26 -6.94 -13.48
N LEU A 297 -0.84 -5.93 -12.71
CA LEU A 297 0.24 -6.02 -11.75
C LEU A 297 -0.33 -5.81 -10.35
N ILE A 298 -0.20 -6.83 -9.50
CA ILE A 298 -0.45 -6.69 -8.07
C ILE A 298 0.89 -6.68 -7.35
N THR A 299 1.12 -5.61 -6.61
CA THR A 299 2.24 -5.47 -5.69
C THR A 299 1.71 -5.54 -4.27
N MET A 300 2.20 -6.49 -3.49
CA MET A 300 1.82 -6.63 -2.09
C MET A 300 3.09 -6.63 -1.25
N MET A 301 3.12 -5.77 -0.25
CA MET A 301 4.18 -5.82 0.77
C MET A 301 3.78 -6.77 1.89
N THR A 302 4.76 -7.47 2.46
CA THR A 302 4.54 -8.28 3.66
C THR A 302 5.05 -7.55 4.88
N MET A 303 4.19 -7.42 5.90
CA MET A 303 4.51 -6.69 7.12
C MET A 303 4.81 -7.58 8.34
N GLY A 304 4.86 -8.91 8.19
CA GLY A 304 4.89 -9.79 9.36
C GLY A 304 5.65 -11.10 9.26
N SER A 305 6.55 -11.35 10.24
CA SER A 305 7.10 -12.68 10.60
C SER A 305 6.03 -13.76 10.70
N SER A 306 5.92 -14.58 9.67
CA SER A 306 5.35 -15.93 9.85
C SER A 306 6.30 -16.69 10.78
N PRO A 307 5.83 -17.19 11.94
CA PRO A 307 6.55 -18.25 12.63
C PRO A 307 6.36 -19.50 11.77
N LEU A 308 7.30 -19.78 10.89
CA LEU A 308 7.52 -21.14 10.39
C LEU A 308 8.49 -21.83 11.32
#